data_AF-A0AAD5TSX7-F1
#
_entry.id   AF-A0AAD5TSX7-F1
#
_cell.length_a   1.000
_cell.length_b   1.000
_cell.length_c   1.000
_cell.angle_alpha   90.00
_cell.angle_beta   90.00
_cell.angle_gamma   90.00
#
_symmetry.space_group_name_H-M   'P 1'
#
loop_
_entity.id
_entity.type
_entity.pdbx_description
1 polymer ?
#
loop_
_entity_poly.entity_id
_entity_poly.type
_entity_poly.pdbx_seq_one_letter_code
_entity_poly.pdbx_strand_id
1 'polypeptide(L)'
;SRTVKGAVSKLIKILDWAGIKFDEGPGTIGGNFGPYTQSERSDIYKNKIGILLEKEKVYRCFCTQERLARIKELSKKASVVNGYDNHCRNLTKEEIEHNLSLGLPYTIRLKIPQGVTNFKDAAKGIISFSNSKIDDCILMKSDGLPTYHFANIVDDHLMGITHVLRGDEWDGSKLSKRNLDAHVEYYKDEGFIPSALINFVAFLGWGPGTTKEFYSMKELITDFSLENVNASTSIVTNEKLLHLNKLHINSILDSQLDNQERAEYLKSIHNLITEAFKDSVDEWGKEKLNDKIYYEEVIDAIKGRIRLTKEFVNYTKPFFLRQNLNSVTVTEEL
;
A
#
# COMPACT_ATOMS: atom_id res chain seq x y z
N SER A 1 -20.47 -2.90 -6.67
CA SER A 1 -19.28 -3.51 -6.04
C SER A 1 -18.03 -2.94 -6.70
N ARG A 2 -17.01 -2.53 -5.93
CA ARG A 2 -15.71 -2.02 -6.45
C ARG A 2 -14.62 -3.11 -6.49
N THR A 3 -14.97 -4.37 -6.23
CA THR A 3 -14.01 -5.47 -6.19
C THR A 3 -13.46 -5.76 -7.58
N VAL A 4 -12.13 -5.72 -7.73
CA VAL A 4 -11.44 -6.06 -8.97
C VAL A 4 -10.93 -7.50 -8.88
N LYS A 5 -11.35 -8.36 -9.81
CA LYS A 5 -10.92 -9.76 -9.87
C LYS A 5 -9.39 -9.83 -10.02
N GLY A 6 -8.74 -10.65 -9.21
CA GLY A 6 -7.28 -10.82 -9.23
C GLY A 6 -6.47 -9.77 -8.46
N ALA A 7 -7.11 -8.73 -7.90
CA ALA A 7 -6.40 -7.69 -7.14
C ALA A 7 -5.65 -8.24 -5.91
N VAL A 8 -6.25 -9.19 -5.18
CA VAL A 8 -5.61 -9.82 -4.01
C VAL A 8 -4.35 -10.59 -4.41
N SER A 9 -4.42 -11.42 -5.45
CA SER A 9 -3.25 -12.15 -5.96
C SER A 9 -2.15 -11.20 -6.43
N LYS A 10 -2.53 -10.08 -7.05
CA LYS A 10 -1.59 -9.05 -7.47
C LYS A 10 -0.90 -8.37 -6.28
N LEU A 11 -1.63 -8.05 -5.22
CA LEU A 11 -1.07 -7.50 -3.98
C LEU A 11 -0.07 -8.46 -3.32
N ILE A 12 -0.42 -9.76 -3.23
CA ILE A 12 0.48 -10.78 -2.66
C ILE A 12 1.79 -10.85 -3.46
N LYS A 13 1.72 -10.86 -4.81
CA LYS A 13 2.92 -10.86 -5.66
C LYS A 13 3.79 -9.62 -5.48
N ILE A 14 3.20 -8.47 -5.17
CA ILE A 14 3.94 -7.22 -4.91
C ILE A 14 4.64 -7.31 -3.55
N LEU A 15 3.96 -7.80 -2.51
CA LEU A 15 4.57 -8.02 -1.19
C LEU A 15 5.72 -9.03 -1.27
N ASP A 16 5.53 -10.13 -2.01
CA ASP A 16 6.58 -11.12 -2.26
C ASP A 16 7.79 -10.52 -2.97
N TRP A 17 7.57 -9.71 -4.01
CA TRP A 17 8.65 -8.99 -4.70
C TRP A 17 9.38 -8.01 -3.77
N ALA A 18 8.63 -7.33 -2.89
CA ALA A 18 9.19 -6.41 -1.91
C ALA A 18 9.86 -7.11 -0.71
N GLY A 19 9.82 -8.45 -0.64
CA GLY A 19 10.35 -9.22 0.48
C GLY A 19 9.54 -9.10 1.77
N ILE A 20 8.30 -8.60 1.72
CA ILE A 20 7.42 -8.46 2.87
C ILE A 20 6.63 -9.75 3.04
N LYS A 21 6.89 -10.47 4.13
CA LYS A 21 6.15 -11.65 4.55
C LYS A 21 5.20 -11.31 5.69
N PHE A 22 4.15 -12.12 5.83
CA PHE A 22 3.15 -11.99 6.88
C PHE A 22 2.89 -13.35 7.52
N ASP A 23 2.67 -13.36 8.83
CA ASP A 23 2.50 -14.59 9.61
C ASP A 23 1.11 -15.20 9.45
N GLU A 24 0.09 -14.36 9.22
CA GLU A 24 -1.29 -14.77 9.02
C GLU A 24 -1.92 -14.00 7.85
N GLY A 25 -2.74 -14.67 7.03
CA GLY A 25 -3.39 -14.02 5.91
C GLY A 25 -4.12 -14.95 4.93
N PRO A 26 -4.63 -14.40 3.82
CA PRO A 26 -5.38 -15.16 2.82
C PRO A 26 -4.48 -16.12 2.03
N GLY A 27 -5.09 -17.08 1.34
CA GLY A 27 -4.38 -18.06 0.52
C GLY A 27 -3.89 -19.26 1.34
N THR A 28 -2.68 -19.73 1.07
CA THR A 28 -2.11 -20.94 1.70
C THR A 28 -1.50 -20.69 3.09
N ILE A 29 -1.33 -19.43 3.49
CA ILE A 29 -0.72 -19.07 4.79
C ILE A 29 -1.70 -19.35 5.92
N GLY A 30 -2.96 -18.90 5.80
CA GLY A 30 -3.99 -19.15 6.80
C GLY A 30 -3.67 -18.44 8.13
N GLY A 31 -4.07 -19.05 9.24
CA GLY A 31 -3.89 -18.53 10.59
C GLY A 31 -5.09 -18.83 11.49
N ASN A 32 -4.99 -18.48 12.77
CA ASN A 32 -5.97 -18.91 13.78
C ASN A 32 -7.29 -18.12 13.74
N PHE A 33 -7.31 -16.97 13.07
CA PHE A 33 -8.44 -16.03 13.08
C PHE A 33 -9.14 -15.90 11.72
N GLY A 34 -8.81 -16.80 10.79
CA GLY A 34 -9.42 -16.85 9.47
C GLY A 34 -10.94 -16.99 9.50
N PRO A 35 -11.64 -16.72 8.38
CA PRO A 35 -11.09 -16.33 7.08
C PRO A 35 -10.50 -14.91 7.10
N TYR A 36 -9.44 -14.65 6.32
CA TYR A 36 -8.81 -13.31 6.20
C TYR A 36 -9.40 -12.47 5.05
N THR A 37 -10.55 -12.89 4.51
CA THR A 37 -11.31 -12.16 3.49
C THR A 37 -12.64 -11.70 4.08
N GLN A 38 -12.87 -10.39 4.19
CA GLN A 38 -14.07 -9.85 4.84
C GLN A 38 -15.39 -10.31 4.21
N SER A 39 -15.44 -10.54 2.89
CA SER A 39 -16.65 -11.06 2.24
C SER A 39 -17.06 -12.46 2.74
N GLU A 40 -16.12 -13.24 3.26
CA GLU A 40 -16.33 -14.59 3.78
C GLU A 40 -16.72 -14.59 5.28
N ARG A 41 -16.78 -13.41 5.91
CA ARG A 41 -17.02 -13.25 7.37
C ARG A 41 -18.41 -12.70 7.69
N SER A 42 -19.33 -12.71 6.71
CA SER A 42 -20.64 -12.08 6.80
C SER A 42 -21.45 -12.48 8.04
N ASP A 43 -21.40 -13.75 8.44
CA ASP A 43 -22.17 -14.26 9.59
C ASP A 43 -21.63 -13.76 10.93
N ILE A 44 -20.30 -13.56 11.03
CA ILE A 44 -19.66 -12.95 12.21
C ILE A 44 -20.22 -11.54 12.41
N TYR A 45 -20.27 -10.73 11.36
CA TYR A 45 -20.75 -9.36 11.45
C TYR A 45 -22.24 -9.30 11.80
N LYS A 46 -23.07 -10.16 11.20
CA LYS A 46 -24.50 -10.26 11.53
C LYS A 46 -24.71 -10.62 13.00
N ASN A 47 -23.96 -11.58 13.53
CA ASN A 47 -24.03 -11.95 14.95
C ASN A 47 -23.67 -10.78 15.87
N LYS A 48 -22.56 -10.07 15.60
CA LYS A 48 -22.15 -8.91 16.41
C LYS A 48 -23.18 -7.77 16.37
N ILE A 49 -23.83 -7.57 15.24
CA ILE A 49 -24.93 -6.60 15.10
C ILE A 49 -26.15 -7.00 15.94
N GLY A 50 -26.49 -8.29 16.00
CA GLY A 50 -27.55 -8.79 16.88
C GLY A 50 -27.31 -8.39 18.33
N ILE A 51 -26.09 -8.62 18.84
CA ILE A 51 -25.68 -8.22 20.19
C ILE A 51 -25.80 -6.70 20.39
N LEU A 52 -25.42 -5.89 19.40
CA LEU A 52 -25.50 -4.43 19.50
C LEU A 52 -26.94 -3.91 19.45
N LEU A 53 -27.84 -4.59 18.72
CA LEU A 53 -29.27 -4.29 18.68
C LEU A 53 -29.91 -4.60 20.04
N GLU A 54 -29.61 -5.76 20.63
CA GLU A 54 -30.08 -6.14 21.98
C GLU A 54 -29.62 -5.14 23.06
N LYS A 55 -28.41 -4.61 22.92
CA LYS A 55 -27.85 -3.59 23.83
C LYS A 55 -28.27 -2.15 23.49
N GLU A 56 -29.16 -1.96 22.52
CA GLU A 56 -29.65 -0.66 22.04
C GLU A 56 -28.55 0.34 21.65
N LYS A 57 -27.38 -0.17 21.20
CA LYS A 57 -26.24 0.64 20.74
C LYS A 57 -26.34 1.01 19.26
N VAL A 58 -27.21 0.33 18.53
CA VAL A 58 -27.49 0.56 17.11
C VAL A 58 -29.00 0.50 16.90
N TYR A 59 -29.48 1.02 15.77
CA TYR A 59 -30.91 0.97 15.42
C TYR A 59 -31.11 0.78 13.92
N ARG A 60 -32.32 0.33 13.54
CA ARG A 60 -32.72 0.16 12.15
C ARG A 60 -33.16 1.48 11.55
N CYS A 61 -32.69 1.78 10.34
CA CYS A 61 -33.05 2.97 9.59
C CYS A 61 -33.66 2.57 8.24
N PHE A 62 -34.93 2.94 8.05
CA PHE A 62 -35.73 2.67 6.86
C PHE A 62 -35.76 3.86 5.88
N CYS A 63 -34.89 4.86 6.08
CA CYS A 63 -34.84 6.03 5.20
C CYS A 63 -34.38 5.64 3.78
N THR A 64 -35.10 6.12 2.77
CA THR A 64 -34.73 5.90 1.37
C THR A 64 -33.54 6.77 0.94
N GLN A 65 -32.87 6.38 -0.14
CA GLN A 65 -31.76 7.15 -0.71
C GLN A 65 -32.23 8.55 -1.16
N GLU A 66 -33.43 8.67 -1.71
CA GLU A 66 -34.01 9.94 -2.15
C GLU A 66 -34.24 10.89 -0.97
N ARG A 67 -34.70 10.36 0.18
CA ARG A 67 -34.83 11.14 1.42
C ARG A 67 -33.46 11.64 1.89
N LEU A 68 -32.48 10.74 1.96
CA LEU A 68 -31.13 11.06 2.42
C LEU A 68 -30.44 12.09 1.50
N ALA A 69 -30.63 11.99 0.18
CA ALA A 69 -30.11 12.95 -0.78
C ALA A 69 -30.69 14.36 -0.56
N ARG A 70 -32.02 14.47 -0.36
CA ARG A 70 -32.68 15.75 -0.07
C ARG A 70 -32.16 16.39 1.22
N ILE A 71 -32.04 15.61 2.29
CA ILE A 71 -31.55 16.12 3.59
C ILE A 71 -30.11 16.60 3.46
N LYS A 72 -29.26 15.83 2.78
CA LYS A 72 -27.87 16.21 2.55
C LYS A 72 -27.75 17.53 1.77
N GLU A 73 -28.61 17.76 0.79
CA GLU A 73 -28.65 19.02 0.05
C GLU A 73 -29.08 20.20 0.95
N LEU A 74 -30.10 20.00 1.80
CA LEU A 74 -30.55 20.99 2.77
C LEU A 74 -29.47 21.31 3.80
N SER A 75 -28.82 20.30 4.39
CA SER A 75 -27.71 20.48 5.33
C SER A 75 -26.56 21.27 4.70
N LYS A 76 -26.23 20.97 3.43
CA LYS A 76 -25.18 21.70 2.70
C LYS A 76 -25.53 23.17 2.50
N LYS A 77 -26.79 23.48 2.14
CA LYS A 77 -27.26 24.88 2.00
C LYS A 77 -27.28 25.63 3.34
N ALA A 78 -27.59 24.93 4.43
CA ALA A 78 -27.61 25.48 5.78
C ALA A 78 -26.25 25.49 6.48
N SER A 79 -25.17 25.08 5.80
CA SER A 79 -23.81 24.95 6.36
C SER A 79 -23.77 24.09 7.64
N VAL A 80 -24.67 23.11 7.75
CA VAL A 80 -24.70 22.15 8.85
C VAL A 80 -23.72 21.03 8.54
N VAL A 81 -22.82 20.75 9.49
CA VAL A 81 -21.74 19.76 9.36
C VAL A 81 -22.27 18.33 9.17
N ASN A 82 -23.43 18.05 9.77
CA ASN A 82 -24.04 16.73 9.85
C ASN A 82 -25.08 16.51 8.74
N GLY A 83 -24.98 15.38 8.05
CA GLY A 83 -25.80 15.04 6.89
C GLY A 83 -27.02 14.17 7.20
N TYR A 84 -27.11 13.58 8.39
CA TYR A 84 -28.23 12.72 8.78
C TYR A 84 -28.97 13.26 10.02
N ASP A 85 -30.29 13.23 9.97
CA ASP A 85 -31.18 13.92 10.91
C ASP A 85 -31.70 13.03 12.05
N ASN A 86 -31.15 11.82 12.21
CA ASN A 86 -31.52 10.87 13.27
C ASN A 86 -33.01 10.46 13.24
N HIS A 87 -33.68 10.56 12.09
CA HIS A 87 -35.12 10.33 11.94
C HIS A 87 -35.59 8.98 12.51
N CYS A 88 -34.89 7.89 12.20
CA CYS A 88 -35.27 6.56 12.67
C CYS A 88 -34.73 6.18 14.06
N ARG A 89 -34.07 7.11 14.77
CA ARG A 89 -33.33 6.80 16.01
C ARG A 89 -34.22 6.37 17.17
N ASN A 90 -35.46 6.84 17.19
CA ASN A 90 -36.42 6.65 18.27
C ASN A 90 -37.71 5.95 17.81
N LEU A 91 -37.65 5.19 16.71
CA LEU A 91 -38.81 4.40 16.27
C LEU A 91 -39.24 3.42 17.38
N THR A 92 -40.54 3.27 17.59
CA THR A 92 -41.07 2.30 18.54
C THR A 92 -40.90 0.86 18.02
N LYS A 93 -41.06 -0.13 18.92
CA LYS A 93 -40.98 -1.54 18.52
C LYS A 93 -42.08 -1.87 17.51
N GLU A 94 -43.26 -1.29 17.67
CA GLU A 94 -44.41 -1.47 16.79
C GLU A 94 -44.16 -0.88 15.40
N GLU A 95 -43.58 0.32 15.32
CA GLU A 95 -43.20 0.94 14.03
C GLU A 95 -42.11 0.12 13.31
N ILE A 96 -41.13 -0.41 14.07
CA ILE A 96 -40.08 -1.26 13.51
C ILE A 96 -40.70 -2.55 12.98
N GLU A 97 -41.53 -3.23 13.76
CA GLU A 97 -42.18 -4.49 13.36
C GLU A 97 -43.09 -4.29 12.15
N HIS A 98 -43.86 -3.19 12.13
CA HIS A 98 -44.67 -2.83 10.98
C HIS A 98 -43.82 -2.66 9.71
N ASN A 99 -42.72 -1.89 9.78
CA ASN A 99 -41.83 -1.69 8.64
C ASN A 99 -41.16 -3.00 8.16
N LEU A 100 -40.81 -3.89 9.09
CA LEU A 100 -40.27 -5.21 8.77
C LEU A 100 -41.33 -6.11 8.11
N SER A 101 -42.58 -6.08 8.59
CA SER A 101 -43.70 -6.84 8.01
C SER A 101 -44.01 -6.45 6.56
N LEU A 102 -43.76 -5.19 6.21
CA LEU A 102 -43.88 -4.67 4.85
C LEU A 102 -42.69 -5.02 3.95
N GLY A 103 -41.65 -5.67 4.49
CA GLY A 103 -40.44 -6.02 3.75
C GLY A 103 -39.59 -4.81 3.34
N LEU A 104 -39.69 -3.68 4.05
CA LEU A 104 -38.94 -2.47 3.70
C LEU A 104 -37.43 -2.70 3.90
N PRO A 105 -36.59 -2.31 2.93
CA PRO A 105 -35.15 -2.39 3.08
C PRO A 105 -34.69 -1.42 4.18
N TYR A 106 -33.74 -1.86 5.01
CA TYR A 106 -33.22 -1.03 6.09
C TYR A 106 -31.70 -1.13 6.21
N THR A 107 -31.11 -0.11 6.80
CA THR A 107 -29.70 -0.10 7.23
C THR A 107 -29.62 -0.15 8.74
N ILE A 108 -28.45 -0.48 9.29
CA ILE A 108 -28.22 -0.42 10.74
C ILE A 108 -27.21 0.67 11.02
N ARG A 109 -27.61 1.63 11.87
CA ARG A 109 -26.81 2.81 12.20
C ARG A 109 -26.31 2.76 13.63
N LEU A 110 -25.11 3.28 13.85
CA LEU A 110 -24.55 3.49 15.18
C LEU A 110 -25.32 4.61 15.90
N LYS A 111 -25.75 4.36 17.14
CA LYS A 111 -26.37 5.38 18.00
C LYS A 111 -25.27 6.15 18.73
N ILE A 112 -24.82 7.27 18.15
CA ILE A 112 -23.71 8.04 18.73
C ILE A 112 -24.17 8.70 20.05
N PRO A 113 -23.48 8.48 21.17
CA PRO A 113 -23.87 9.07 22.45
C PRO A 113 -23.59 10.57 22.48
N GLN A 114 -24.33 11.31 23.30
CA GLN A 114 -24.01 12.71 23.58
C GLN A 114 -22.69 12.81 24.35
N GLY A 115 -22.03 13.97 24.24
CA GLY A 115 -20.78 14.26 24.96
C GLY A 115 -19.57 14.40 24.03
N VAL A 116 -18.41 14.03 24.54
CA VAL A 116 -17.10 14.17 23.89
C VAL A 116 -16.43 12.81 23.87
N THR A 117 -15.85 12.45 22.72
CA THR A 117 -14.98 11.28 22.61
C THR A 117 -13.54 11.75 22.55
N ASN A 118 -12.70 11.09 23.36
CA ASN A 118 -11.28 11.35 23.46
C ASN A 118 -10.53 10.04 23.22
N PHE A 119 -9.43 10.10 22.48
CA PHE A 119 -8.50 8.98 22.37
C PHE A 119 -7.07 9.49 22.24
N LYS A 120 -6.10 8.64 22.59
CA LYS A 120 -4.68 8.93 22.46
C LYS A 120 -4.18 8.26 21.18
N ASP A 121 -3.77 9.07 20.22
CA ASP A 121 -3.02 8.66 19.05
C ASP A 121 -1.52 8.68 19.37
N ALA A 122 -0.77 7.68 18.91
CA ALA A 122 0.65 7.58 19.21
C ALA A 122 1.47 8.70 18.56
N ALA A 123 1.09 9.16 17.36
CA ALA A 123 1.80 10.20 16.61
C ALA A 123 1.23 11.60 16.86
N LYS A 124 -0.08 11.72 17.10
CA LYS A 124 -0.78 13.02 17.25
C LYS A 124 -1.12 13.40 18.69
N GLY A 125 -0.88 12.52 19.66
CA GLY A 125 -1.24 12.75 21.05
C GLY A 125 -2.75 12.65 21.30
N ILE A 126 -3.28 13.45 22.23
CA ILE A 126 -4.69 13.37 22.62
C ILE A 126 -5.55 14.09 21.57
N ILE A 127 -6.45 13.35 20.96
CA ILE A 127 -7.46 13.88 20.04
C ILE A 127 -8.81 13.88 20.77
N SER A 128 -9.50 15.02 20.68
CA SER A 128 -10.80 15.25 21.30
C SER A 128 -11.76 15.85 20.30
N PHE A 129 -12.99 15.33 20.24
CA PHE A 129 -14.05 15.92 19.43
C PHE A 129 -15.41 15.78 20.10
N SER A 130 -16.28 16.75 19.86
CA SER A 130 -17.68 16.68 20.26
C SER A 130 -18.41 15.65 19.41
N ASN A 131 -19.13 14.74 20.06
CA ASN A 131 -19.93 13.72 19.38
C ASN A 131 -21.07 14.33 18.55
N SER A 132 -21.47 15.56 18.87
CA SER A 132 -22.44 16.31 18.07
C SER A 132 -21.95 16.65 16.66
N LYS A 133 -20.66 16.50 16.35
CA LYS A 133 -20.07 16.73 15.02
C LYS A 133 -20.01 15.45 14.16
N ILE A 134 -20.59 14.34 14.64
CA ILE A 134 -20.53 13.05 13.97
C ILE A 134 -21.95 12.54 13.74
N ASP A 135 -22.21 12.14 12.50
CA ASP A 135 -23.46 11.49 12.11
C ASP A 135 -23.55 10.06 12.63
N ASP A 136 -24.77 9.61 12.96
CA ASP A 136 -25.10 8.20 13.18
C ASP A 136 -24.81 7.39 11.91
N CYS A 137 -23.58 6.89 11.81
CA CYS A 137 -23.03 6.27 10.61
C CYS A 137 -23.62 4.88 10.37
N ILE A 138 -23.66 4.47 9.10
CA ILE A 138 -24.13 3.13 8.72
C ILE A 138 -23.05 2.11 9.06
N LEU A 139 -23.42 1.08 9.82
CA LEU A 139 -22.59 -0.08 10.14
C LEU A 139 -22.92 -1.29 9.24
N MET A 140 -24.21 -1.47 8.92
CA MET A 140 -24.67 -2.49 7.96
C MET A 140 -25.53 -1.86 6.88
N LYS A 141 -25.26 -2.24 5.63
CA LYS A 141 -26.05 -1.85 4.46
C LYS A 141 -27.31 -2.69 4.35
N SER A 142 -28.23 -2.28 3.48
CA SER A 142 -29.50 -2.98 3.23
C SER A 142 -29.36 -4.32 2.52
N ASP A 143 -28.21 -4.57 1.88
CA ASP A 143 -27.85 -5.88 1.33
C ASP A 143 -27.33 -6.87 2.40
N GLY A 144 -27.31 -6.46 3.67
CA GLY A 144 -26.84 -7.29 4.78
C GLY A 144 -25.32 -7.40 4.89
N LEU A 145 -24.57 -6.62 4.11
CA LEU A 145 -23.11 -6.55 4.21
C LEU A 145 -22.67 -5.39 5.11
N PRO A 146 -21.56 -5.54 5.86
CA PRO A 146 -21.03 -4.48 6.69
C PRO A 146 -20.45 -3.32 5.86
N THR A 147 -20.33 -2.16 6.50
CA THR A 147 -19.44 -1.10 6.03
C THR A 147 -18.00 -1.36 6.48
N TYR A 148 -17.05 -0.66 5.86
CA TYR A 148 -15.64 -0.72 6.24
C TYR A 148 -15.43 -0.49 7.74
N HIS A 149 -16.07 0.55 8.30
CA HIS A 149 -15.92 0.89 9.72
C HIS A 149 -16.30 -0.26 10.64
N PHE A 150 -17.41 -0.94 10.36
CA PHE A 150 -17.88 -2.01 11.20
C PHE A 150 -17.04 -3.28 11.05
N ALA A 151 -16.74 -3.68 9.80
CA ALA A 151 -15.92 -4.86 9.54
C ALA A 151 -14.51 -4.71 10.14
N ASN A 152 -13.86 -3.56 9.95
CA ASN A 152 -12.53 -3.29 10.48
C ASN A 152 -12.47 -3.39 12.01
N ILE A 153 -13.39 -2.74 12.73
CA ILE A 153 -13.37 -2.77 14.22
C ILE A 153 -13.66 -4.18 14.75
N VAL A 154 -14.61 -4.91 14.13
CA VAL A 154 -14.93 -6.28 14.54
C VAL A 154 -13.74 -7.20 14.30
N ASP A 155 -13.10 -7.11 13.14
CA ASP A 155 -11.96 -7.95 12.79
C ASP A 155 -10.75 -7.62 13.65
N ASP A 156 -10.43 -6.34 13.87
CA ASP A 156 -9.32 -5.92 14.74
C ASP A 156 -9.50 -6.50 16.16
N HIS A 157 -10.72 -6.44 16.70
CA HIS A 157 -11.03 -7.01 18.01
C HIS A 157 -10.90 -8.54 18.05
N LEU A 158 -11.42 -9.24 17.02
CA LEU A 158 -11.42 -10.71 16.99
C LEU A 158 -10.05 -11.29 16.65
N MET A 159 -9.23 -10.59 15.87
CA MET A 159 -7.87 -10.97 15.50
C MET A 159 -6.83 -10.53 16.54
N GLY A 160 -7.25 -9.90 17.65
CA GLY A 160 -6.36 -9.52 18.74
C GLY A 160 -5.38 -8.40 18.37
N ILE A 161 -5.75 -7.50 17.45
CA ILE A 161 -4.90 -6.38 17.03
C ILE A 161 -4.65 -5.44 18.20
N THR A 162 -3.37 -5.18 18.50
CA THR A 162 -2.94 -4.32 19.61
C THR A 162 -2.58 -2.90 19.17
N HIS A 163 -2.04 -2.75 17.95
CA HIS A 163 -1.59 -1.48 17.40
C HIS A 163 -2.14 -1.34 15.97
N VAL A 164 -2.80 -0.21 15.69
CA VAL A 164 -3.36 0.09 14.36
C VAL A 164 -2.53 1.20 13.71
N LEU A 165 -1.63 0.80 12.81
CA LEU A 165 -0.85 1.74 11.99
C LEU A 165 -1.55 1.90 10.64
N ARG A 166 -1.91 3.14 10.29
CA ARG A 166 -2.53 3.46 9.00
C ARG A 166 -2.24 4.90 8.59
N GLY A 167 -2.33 5.17 7.28
CA GLY A 167 -2.15 6.51 6.74
C GLY A 167 -3.22 7.50 7.24
N ASP A 168 -2.83 8.77 7.37
CA ASP A 168 -3.77 9.85 7.65
C ASP A 168 -4.44 10.32 6.35
N GLU A 169 -5.75 10.09 6.24
CA GLU A 169 -6.48 10.33 4.99
C GLU A 169 -7.06 11.75 4.87
N TRP A 170 -6.82 12.62 5.86
CA TRP A 170 -7.57 13.87 6.06
C TRP A 170 -6.75 15.16 5.90
N ASP A 171 -5.45 15.07 5.58
CA ASP A 171 -4.55 16.23 5.55
C ASP A 171 -4.46 16.98 4.21
N GLY A 172 -5.21 16.53 3.19
CA GLY A 172 -5.30 17.21 1.89
C GLY A 172 -4.02 17.18 1.03
N SER A 173 -2.95 16.53 1.50
CA SER A 173 -1.65 16.47 0.82
C SER A 173 -1.46 15.20 -0.04
N LYS A 174 -2.56 14.52 -0.38
CA LYS A 174 -2.54 13.21 -1.06
C LYS A 174 -1.76 13.26 -2.37
N LEU A 175 -0.71 12.44 -2.46
CA LEU A 175 -0.18 11.98 -3.74
C LEU A 175 -1.35 11.37 -4.54
N SER A 176 -1.61 11.94 -5.71
CA SER A 176 -2.77 11.58 -6.49
C SER A 176 -2.57 10.19 -7.10
N LYS A 177 -3.56 9.30 -6.99
CA LYS A 177 -3.58 8.00 -7.70
C LYS A 177 -3.59 8.14 -9.23
N ARG A 178 -3.58 9.36 -9.78
CA ARG A 178 -3.48 9.66 -11.21
C ARG A 178 -2.04 9.88 -11.66
N ASN A 179 -1.10 9.94 -10.73
CA ASN A 179 0.32 9.95 -11.03
C ASN A 179 0.78 8.49 -11.14
N LEU A 180 1.48 8.14 -12.23
CA LEU A 180 1.94 6.77 -12.51
C LEU A 180 2.88 6.22 -11.42
N ASP A 181 3.55 7.12 -10.70
CA ASP A 181 4.43 6.88 -9.56
C ASP A 181 3.70 6.47 -8.26
N ALA A 182 2.37 6.36 -8.27
CA ALA A 182 1.58 5.86 -7.15
C ALA A 182 1.47 4.32 -7.09
N HIS A 183 1.93 3.62 -8.12
CA HIS A 183 1.89 2.16 -8.23
C HIS A 183 3.28 1.56 -8.02
N VAL A 184 3.40 0.51 -7.21
CA VAL A 184 4.69 -0.16 -6.95
C VAL A 184 5.28 -0.77 -8.22
N GLU A 185 4.39 -1.22 -9.11
CA GLU A 185 4.74 -1.83 -10.39
C GLU A 185 5.50 -0.86 -11.30
N TYR A 186 5.18 0.43 -11.25
CA TYR A 186 5.95 1.45 -11.98
C TYR A 186 7.42 1.42 -11.57
N TYR A 187 7.72 1.42 -10.26
CA TYR A 187 9.11 1.39 -9.78
C TYR A 187 9.81 0.09 -10.16
N LYS A 188 9.11 -1.04 -10.07
CA LYS A 188 9.64 -2.33 -10.51
C LYS A 188 10.01 -2.32 -11.99
N ASP A 189 9.11 -1.85 -12.85
CA ASP A 189 9.29 -1.82 -14.31
C ASP A 189 10.37 -0.80 -14.72
N GLU A 190 10.50 0.30 -13.97
CA GLU A 190 11.57 1.28 -14.14
C GLU A 190 12.96 0.78 -13.68
N GLY A 191 13.03 -0.36 -13.02
CA GLY A 191 14.29 -0.99 -12.61
C GLY A 191 14.79 -0.55 -11.23
N PHE A 192 13.92 -0.04 -10.36
CA PHE A 192 14.21 0.08 -8.94
C PHE A 192 14.22 -1.30 -8.29
N ILE A 193 15.13 -1.52 -7.35
CA ILE A 193 15.22 -2.76 -6.60
C ILE A 193 14.41 -2.67 -5.30
N PRO A 194 13.82 -3.79 -4.84
CA PRO A 194 12.88 -3.78 -3.71
C PRO A 194 13.50 -3.24 -2.42
N SER A 195 14.76 -3.58 -2.12
CA SER A 195 15.47 -3.11 -0.94
C SER A 195 15.58 -1.59 -0.86
N ALA A 196 15.87 -0.93 -1.98
CA ALA A 196 15.94 0.53 -2.07
C ALA A 196 14.57 1.19 -1.88
N LEU A 197 13.53 0.61 -2.49
CA LEU A 197 12.18 1.14 -2.37
C LEU A 197 11.65 1.01 -0.93
N ILE A 198 11.92 -0.12 -0.27
CA ILE A 198 11.57 -0.31 1.15
C ILE A 198 12.32 0.66 2.05
N ASN A 199 13.64 0.80 1.89
CA ASN A 199 14.44 1.77 2.63
C ASN A 199 13.88 3.18 2.45
N PHE A 200 13.53 3.55 1.22
CA PHE A 200 12.95 4.85 0.93
C PHE A 200 11.58 5.06 1.58
N VAL A 201 10.66 4.10 1.43
CA VAL A 201 9.31 4.16 2.01
C VAL A 201 9.36 4.17 3.54
N ALA A 202 10.28 3.44 4.15
CA ALA A 202 10.48 3.46 5.60
C ALA A 202 10.84 4.85 6.13
N PHE A 203 11.53 5.67 5.35
CA PHE A 203 11.89 7.04 5.73
C PHE A 203 10.74 8.04 5.54
N LEU A 204 9.59 7.60 5.04
CA LEU A 204 8.39 8.42 4.88
C LEU A 204 7.57 8.42 6.16
N GLY A 205 7.98 9.27 7.11
CA GLY A 205 7.34 9.41 8.42
C GLY A 205 8.05 8.68 9.55
N TRP A 206 9.15 7.99 9.29
CA TRP A 206 10.05 7.46 10.31
C TRP A 206 11.50 7.86 10.02
N GLY A 207 12.32 8.00 11.05
CA GLY A 207 13.76 8.23 10.89
C GLY A 207 14.54 7.70 12.09
N PRO A 208 15.78 7.23 11.89
CA PRO A 208 16.55 6.58 12.94
C PRO A 208 17.11 7.54 14.00
N GLY A 209 16.84 8.84 13.91
CA GLY A 209 17.47 9.86 14.76
C GLY A 209 18.97 10.09 14.47
N THR A 210 19.48 9.50 13.38
CA THR A 210 20.88 9.62 12.93
C THR A 210 20.95 10.11 11.49
N THR A 211 22.16 10.31 10.97
CA THR A 211 22.42 10.63 9.56
C THR A 211 22.50 9.40 8.65
N LYS A 212 22.25 8.20 9.18
CA LYS A 212 22.27 6.96 8.40
C LYS A 212 21.07 6.93 7.46
N GLU A 213 21.33 6.75 6.17
CA GLU A 213 20.29 6.74 5.13
C GLU A 213 20.12 5.35 4.49
N PHE A 214 21.21 4.58 4.43
CA PHE A 214 21.21 3.22 3.92
C PHE A 214 20.78 2.24 5.01
N TYR A 215 19.76 1.45 4.71
CA TYR A 215 19.21 0.44 5.61
C TYR A 215 18.85 -0.83 4.84
N SER A 216 19.38 -1.96 5.28
CA SER A 216 18.85 -3.29 4.93
C SER A 216 17.54 -3.57 5.68
N MET A 217 16.76 -4.54 5.19
CA MET A 217 15.54 -4.98 5.88
C MET A 217 15.83 -5.45 7.32
N LYS A 218 16.95 -6.16 7.53
CA LYS A 218 17.36 -6.64 8.86
C LYS A 218 17.63 -5.48 9.82
N GLU A 219 18.29 -4.44 9.34
CA GLU A 219 18.55 -3.24 10.14
C GLU A 219 17.26 -2.46 10.40
N LEU A 220 16.35 -2.35 9.43
CA LEU A 220 15.03 -1.75 9.67
C LEU A 220 14.27 -2.50 10.76
N ILE A 221 14.22 -3.84 10.71
CA ILE A 221 13.56 -4.65 11.74
C ILE A 221 14.19 -4.42 13.12
N THR A 222 15.51 -4.25 13.18
CA THR A 222 16.25 -4.07 14.43
C THR A 222 16.10 -2.67 15.01
N ASP A 223 16.15 -1.64 14.16
CA ASP A 223 16.21 -0.24 14.58
C ASP A 223 14.82 0.43 14.62
N PHE A 224 13.81 -0.16 13.98
CA PHE A 224 12.48 0.44 13.92
C PHE A 224 11.85 0.57 15.31
N SER A 225 11.34 1.77 15.60
CA SER A 225 10.61 2.07 16.82
C SER A 225 9.44 3.01 16.51
N LEU A 226 8.32 2.79 17.19
CA LEU A 226 7.14 3.65 17.06
C LEU A 226 7.40 5.08 17.56
N GLU A 227 8.31 5.25 18.51
CA GLU A 227 8.67 6.56 19.08
C GLU A 227 9.31 7.50 18.05
N ASN A 228 9.95 6.93 17.02
CA ASN A 228 10.60 7.66 15.96
C ASN A 228 9.67 7.94 14.75
N VAL A 229 8.41 7.49 14.82
CA VAL A 229 7.39 7.83 13.81
C VAL A 229 6.90 9.25 14.08
N ASN A 230 7.04 10.13 13.09
CA ASN A 230 6.66 11.53 13.20
C ASN A 230 5.52 11.89 12.25
N ALA A 231 4.72 12.88 12.66
CA ALA A 231 3.58 13.37 11.89
C ALA A 231 3.95 14.39 10.80
N SER A 232 5.25 14.64 10.58
CA SER A 232 5.71 15.62 9.60
C SER A 232 5.57 15.07 8.19
N THR A 233 5.05 15.88 7.28
CA THR A 233 5.00 15.54 5.86
C THR A 233 6.43 15.44 5.33
N SER A 234 6.83 14.22 4.94
CA SER A 234 8.10 14.02 4.25
C SER A 234 7.96 14.56 2.83
N ILE A 235 8.72 15.59 2.46
CA ILE A 235 8.88 15.97 1.06
C ILE A 235 9.84 14.99 0.44
N VAL A 236 9.36 14.29 -0.58
CA VAL A 236 10.08 13.18 -1.19
C VAL A 236 10.43 13.55 -2.62
N THR A 237 11.71 13.42 -2.98
CA THR A 237 12.18 13.66 -4.35
C THR A 237 12.59 12.34 -5.02
N ASN A 238 12.33 12.24 -6.32
CA ASN A 238 12.79 11.10 -7.12
C ASN A 238 14.32 10.95 -7.09
N GLU A 239 15.05 12.07 -6.99
CA GLU A 239 16.52 12.07 -6.85
C GLU A 239 17.00 11.31 -5.62
N LYS A 240 16.28 11.42 -4.49
CA LYS A 240 16.61 10.68 -3.27
C LYS A 240 16.43 9.18 -3.46
N LEU A 241 15.33 8.77 -4.08
CA LEU A 241 15.08 7.36 -4.38
C LEU A 241 16.15 6.80 -5.32
N LEU A 242 16.50 7.53 -6.39
CA LEU A 242 17.56 7.13 -7.31
C LEU A 242 18.93 7.04 -6.64
N HIS A 243 19.23 7.92 -5.67
CA HIS A 243 20.45 7.85 -4.87
C HIS A 243 20.48 6.59 -4.00
N LEU A 244 19.40 6.31 -3.25
CA LEU A 244 19.30 5.08 -2.45
C LEU A 244 19.37 3.84 -3.34
N ASN A 245 18.70 3.83 -4.48
CA ASN A 245 18.74 2.72 -5.42
C ASN A 245 20.15 2.41 -5.89
N LYS A 246 20.94 3.44 -6.23
CA LYS A 246 22.36 3.28 -6.53
C LYS A 246 23.12 2.63 -5.36
N LEU A 247 22.93 3.09 -4.12
CA LEU A 247 23.62 2.53 -2.96
C LEU A 247 23.29 1.04 -2.77
N HIS A 248 22.03 0.66 -2.88
CA HIS A 248 21.59 -0.73 -2.77
C HIS A 248 22.11 -1.61 -3.92
N ILE A 249 22.13 -1.11 -5.16
CA ILE A 249 22.72 -1.83 -6.30
C ILE A 249 24.19 -2.14 -6.04
N ASN A 250 24.97 -1.14 -5.60
CA ASN A 250 26.39 -1.34 -5.31
C ASN A 250 26.57 -2.30 -4.12
N SER A 251 25.78 -2.17 -3.05
CA SER A 251 25.84 -3.08 -1.90
C SER A 251 25.63 -4.54 -2.29
N ILE A 252 24.68 -4.85 -3.19
CA ILE A 252 24.45 -6.23 -3.65
C ILE A 252 25.62 -6.73 -4.48
N LEU A 253 26.14 -5.89 -5.39
CA LEU A 253 27.23 -6.28 -6.31
C LEU A 253 28.60 -6.36 -5.62
N ASP A 254 28.82 -5.58 -4.56
CA ASP A 254 30.02 -5.60 -3.72
C ASP A 254 30.03 -6.74 -2.69
N SER A 255 28.87 -7.36 -2.44
CA SER A 255 28.73 -8.42 -1.43
C SER A 255 29.60 -9.63 -1.79
N GLN A 256 30.65 -9.85 -0.99
CA GLN A 256 31.49 -11.04 -1.03
C GLN A 256 30.96 -12.16 -0.10
N LEU A 257 30.02 -11.83 0.79
CA LEU A 257 29.59 -12.68 1.90
C LEU A 257 28.24 -13.37 1.65
N ASP A 258 27.34 -12.75 0.87
CA ASP A 258 26.08 -13.36 0.43
C ASP A 258 26.13 -13.65 -1.07
N ASN A 259 26.64 -14.83 -1.40
CA ASN A 259 26.82 -15.26 -2.78
C ASN A 259 25.48 -15.53 -3.49
N GLN A 260 24.38 -15.71 -2.75
CA GLN A 260 23.09 -16.02 -3.36
C GLN A 260 22.41 -14.76 -3.91
N GLU A 261 22.25 -13.71 -3.09
CA GLU A 261 21.60 -12.46 -3.53
C GLU A 261 22.36 -11.83 -4.71
N ARG A 262 23.69 -11.77 -4.63
CA ARG A 262 24.54 -11.27 -5.73
C ARG A 262 24.36 -12.11 -6.99
N ALA A 263 24.39 -13.44 -6.88
CA ALA A 263 24.24 -14.32 -8.05
C ALA A 263 22.86 -14.20 -8.70
N GLU A 264 21.79 -14.13 -7.89
CA GLU A 264 20.43 -13.93 -8.39
C GLU A 264 20.29 -12.57 -9.10
N TYR A 265 20.88 -11.52 -8.53
CA TYR A 265 20.85 -10.19 -9.12
C TYR A 265 21.67 -10.11 -10.41
N LEU A 266 22.88 -10.67 -10.44
CA LEU A 266 23.69 -10.79 -11.66
C LEU A 266 22.95 -11.56 -12.76
N LYS A 267 22.26 -12.65 -12.41
CA LYS A 267 21.42 -13.42 -13.34
C LYS A 267 20.25 -12.57 -13.87
N SER A 268 19.64 -11.74 -13.03
CA SER A 268 18.57 -10.83 -13.46
C SER A 268 19.06 -9.79 -14.47
N ILE A 269 20.24 -9.20 -14.24
CA ILE A 269 20.89 -8.26 -15.16
C ILE A 269 21.26 -8.97 -16.47
N HIS A 270 21.79 -10.20 -16.39
CA HIS A 270 22.17 -10.99 -17.56
C HIS A 270 20.95 -11.25 -18.46
N ASN A 271 19.83 -11.68 -17.87
CA ASN A 271 18.59 -11.90 -18.61
C ASN A 271 18.09 -10.61 -19.28
N LEU A 272 18.18 -9.48 -18.57
CA LEU A 272 17.77 -8.18 -19.09
C LEU A 272 18.62 -7.74 -20.29
N ILE A 273 19.94 -7.89 -20.20
CA ILE A 273 20.87 -7.55 -21.30
C ILE A 273 20.67 -8.50 -22.47
N THR A 274 20.55 -9.81 -22.20
CA THR A 274 20.35 -10.85 -23.23
C THR A 274 19.08 -10.58 -24.04
N GLU A 275 17.96 -10.28 -23.37
CA GLU A 275 16.71 -9.96 -24.05
C GLU A 275 16.82 -8.66 -24.85
N ALA A 276 17.47 -7.64 -24.29
CA ALA A 276 17.63 -6.35 -24.97
C ALA A 276 18.51 -6.44 -26.22
N PHE A 277 19.48 -7.36 -26.24
CA PHE A 277 20.44 -7.50 -27.35
C PHE A 277 20.15 -8.67 -28.29
N LYS A 278 19.07 -9.42 -28.08
CA LYS A 278 18.75 -10.66 -28.82
C LYS A 278 18.88 -10.56 -30.34
N ASP A 279 18.49 -9.42 -30.91
CA ASP A 279 18.49 -9.18 -32.37
C ASP A 279 19.75 -8.44 -32.86
N SER A 280 20.61 -7.98 -31.96
CA SER A 280 21.79 -7.14 -32.27
C SER A 280 23.13 -7.80 -31.95
N VAL A 281 23.13 -8.85 -31.13
CA VAL A 281 24.36 -9.51 -30.64
C VAL A 281 24.87 -10.55 -31.63
N ASP A 282 26.15 -10.47 -31.98
CA ASP A 282 26.84 -11.48 -32.80
C ASP A 282 27.36 -12.65 -31.95
N GLU A 283 27.95 -13.66 -32.58
CA GLU A 283 28.46 -14.85 -31.86
C GLU A 283 29.55 -14.49 -30.83
N TRP A 284 30.35 -13.45 -31.10
CA TRP A 284 31.35 -12.97 -30.14
C TRP A 284 30.69 -12.34 -28.91
N GLY A 285 29.68 -11.48 -29.11
CA GLY A 285 28.93 -10.88 -28.01
C GLY A 285 28.19 -11.92 -27.16
N LYS A 286 27.64 -12.97 -27.80
CA LYS A 286 27.02 -14.11 -27.11
C LYS A 286 28.05 -14.89 -26.29
N GLU A 287 29.24 -15.14 -26.83
CA GLU A 287 30.33 -15.79 -26.10
C GLU A 287 30.68 -14.97 -24.85
N LYS A 288 30.84 -13.65 -24.98
CA LYS A 288 31.21 -12.77 -23.87
C LYS A 288 30.11 -12.56 -22.83
N LEU A 289 28.85 -12.57 -23.21
CA LEU A 289 27.74 -12.57 -22.25
C LEU A 289 27.71 -13.84 -21.40
N ASN A 290 28.03 -15.00 -21.99
CA ASN A 290 28.02 -16.29 -21.29
C ASN A 290 29.34 -16.61 -20.57
N ASP A 291 30.41 -15.86 -20.81
CA ASP A 291 31.64 -15.93 -20.04
C ASP A 291 31.43 -15.24 -18.68
N LYS A 292 31.27 -16.07 -17.64
CA LYS A 292 31.00 -15.60 -16.27
C LYS A 292 32.04 -14.58 -15.78
N ILE A 293 33.33 -14.80 -16.05
CA ILE A 293 34.39 -13.93 -15.53
C ILE A 293 34.32 -12.58 -16.23
N TYR A 294 34.31 -12.59 -17.56
CA TYR A 294 34.22 -11.36 -18.36
C TYR A 294 32.95 -10.56 -18.02
N TYR A 295 31.80 -11.24 -17.94
CA TYR A 295 30.53 -10.62 -17.62
C TYR A 295 30.57 -9.92 -16.25
N GLU A 296 31.04 -10.62 -15.20
CA GLU A 296 31.11 -10.04 -13.86
C GLU A 296 32.08 -8.84 -13.80
N GLU A 297 33.23 -8.92 -14.46
CA GLU A 297 34.19 -7.80 -14.54
C GLU A 297 33.57 -6.58 -15.24
N VAL A 298 32.81 -6.76 -16.30
CA VAL A 298 32.09 -5.68 -16.99
C VAL A 298 31.07 -5.03 -16.05
N ILE A 299 30.26 -5.83 -15.35
CA ILE A 299 29.26 -5.33 -14.40
C ILE A 299 29.94 -4.55 -13.26
N ASP A 300 31.02 -5.09 -12.70
CA ASP A 300 31.78 -4.45 -11.63
C ASP A 300 32.47 -3.15 -12.07
N ALA A 301 32.90 -3.06 -13.34
CA ALA A 301 33.50 -1.84 -13.88
C ALA A 301 32.49 -0.68 -14.05
N ILE A 302 31.21 -1.00 -14.28
CA ILE A 302 30.19 0.03 -14.58
C ILE A 302 29.23 0.33 -13.42
N LYS A 303 29.09 -0.56 -12.42
CA LYS A 303 28.10 -0.44 -11.33
C LYS A 303 28.08 0.92 -10.64
N GLY A 304 29.23 1.58 -10.52
CA GLY A 304 29.35 2.92 -9.92
C GLY A 304 28.64 4.03 -10.70
N ARG A 305 28.23 3.80 -11.96
CA ARG A 305 27.46 4.74 -12.80
C ARG A 305 25.96 4.44 -12.82
N ILE A 306 25.57 3.26 -12.35
CA ILE A 306 24.20 2.75 -12.46
C ILE A 306 23.35 3.28 -11.30
N ARG A 307 22.21 3.88 -11.63
CA ARG A 307 21.17 4.31 -10.70
C ARG A 307 19.92 3.44 -10.81
N LEU A 308 19.67 2.84 -11.96
CA LEU A 308 18.54 1.93 -12.22
C LEU A 308 19.03 0.65 -12.90
N THR A 309 18.44 -0.49 -12.56
CA THR A 309 18.83 -1.80 -13.14
C THR A 309 18.79 -1.79 -14.68
N LYS A 310 17.79 -1.12 -15.27
CA LYS A 310 17.67 -1.01 -16.74
C LYS A 310 18.80 -0.25 -17.42
N GLU A 311 19.55 0.59 -16.70
CA GLU A 311 20.67 1.33 -17.27
C GLU A 311 21.83 0.42 -17.64
N PHE A 312 21.95 -0.77 -17.02
CA PHE A 312 22.95 -1.78 -17.42
C PHE A 312 22.88 -2.07 -18.91
N VAL A 313 21.69 -2.13 -19.51
CA VAL A 313 21.51 -2.34 -20.96
C VAL A 313 22.26 -1.29 -21.77
N ASN A 314 22.18 -0.01 -21.40
CA ASN A 314 22.83 1.06 -22.17
C ASN A 314 24.33 1.13 -21.91
N TYR A 315 24.76 1.01 -20.64
CA TYR A 315 26.16 1.12 -20.26
C TYR A 315 27.00 -0.10 -20.69
N THR A 316 26.38 -1.26 -20.89
CA THR A 316 27.07 -2.48 -21.32
C THR A 316 27.17 -2.64 -22.85
N LYS A 317 26.47 -1.82 -23.65
CA LYS A 317 26.49 -1.90 -25.12
C LYS A 317 27.90 -2.04 -25.69
N PRO A 318 28.90 -1.21 -25.31
CA PRO A 318 30.24 -1.28 -25.91
C PRO A 318 31.00 -2.57 -25.61
N PHE A 319 30.58 -3.33 -24.60
CA PHE A 319 31.26 -4.55 -24.15
C PHE A 319 30.70 -5.81 -24.81
N PHE A 320 29.45 -5.75 -25.31
CA PHE A 320 28.77 -6.91 -25.89
C PHE A 320 28.31 -6.71 -27.33
N LEU A 321 28.29 -5.47 -27.83
CA LEU A 321 27.95 -5.16 -29.21
C LEU A 321 29.15 -4.53 -29.92
N ARG A 322 29.54 -5.11 -31.05
CA ARG A 322 30.58 -4.52 -31.89
C ARG A 322 30.08 -3.21 -32.48
N GLN A 323 30.84 -2.14 -32.27
CA GLN A 323 30.60 -0.89 -32.98
C GLN A 323 31.03 -1.06 -34.44
N ASN A 324 30.14 -0.72 -35.37
CA ASN A 324 30.50 -0.69 -36.78
C ASN A 324 31.34 0.56 -37.05
N LEU A 325 32.66 0.45 -36.86
CA LEU A 325 33.61 1.56 -37.06
C LEU A 325 33.70 2.02 -38.53
N ASN A 326 33.11 1.27 -39.47
CA ASN A 326 33.12 1.58 -40.90
C ASN A 326 32.03 2.57 -41.33
N SER A 327 31.12 3.02 -40.44
CA SER A 327 30.06 3.99 -40.76
C SER A 327 30.31 5.40 -40.21
N VAL A 328 31.50 5.68 -39.68
CA VAL A 328 31.89 7.05 -39.31
C VAL A 328 32.41 7.74 -40.57
N THR A 329 31.55 8.50 -41.25
CA THR A 329 32.02 9.56 -42.15
C THR A 329 32.82 10.55 -41.31
N VAL A 330 34.15 10.48 -41.42
CA VAL A 330 35.03 11.56 -41.01
C VAL A 330 34.65 12.76 -41.86
N THR A 331 33.87 13.69 -41.32
CA THR A 331 33.82 15.04 -41.87
C THR A 331 35.16 15.68 -41.54
N GLU A 332 36.07 15.66 -42.52
CA GLU A 332 37.25 16.51 -42.53
C GLU A 332 36.77 17.97 -42.58
N GLU A 333 36.60 18.58 -41.41
CA GLU A 333 36.72 20.02 -41.25
C GLU A 333 37.94 20.27 -40.35
N LEU A 334 39.04 20.59 -41.04
CA LEU A 334 40.29 21.13 -40.51
C LEU A 334 40.16 22.64 -40.28
#